data_AF-A0A933DDN2-F1
#
_entry.id   AF-A0A933DDN2-F1
#
_cell.length_a   1.000
_cell.length_b   1.000
_cell.length_c   1.000
_cell.angle_alpha   90.00
_cell.angle_beta   90.00
_cell.angle_gamma   90.00
#
_symmetry.space_group_name_H-M   'P 1'
#
loop_
_entity.id
_entity.type
_entity.pdbx_description
1 polymer ?
#
loop_
_entity_poly.entity_id
_entity_poly.type
_entity_poly.pdbx_seq_one_letter_code
_entity_poly.pdbx_strand_id
1 'polypeptide(L)'
;MLADIPSKPYRKHADFFREKLKSLGFYPLQRTVWIHPFDPRDQVEFVAAFYSLEKFVTTMEVSRLEAEDEKVIFNHFKDQGIL
;
A
#
# COMPACT_ATOMS: atom_id res chain seq x y z
N MET A 1 -3.26 3.82 -1.91
CA MET A 1 -2.55 4.42 -0.76
C MET A 1 -1.25 5.05 -1.23
N LEU A 2 -0.98 6.29 -0.84
CA LEU A 2 0.30 6.97 -0.99
C LEU A 2 1.06 6.93 0.34
N ALA A 3 2.37 6.65 0.29
CA ALA A 3 3.26 6.64 1.45
C ALA A 3 4.58 7.35 1.10
N ASP A 4 4.62 8.66 1.33
CA ASP A 4 5.79 9.51 1.05
C ASP A 4 6.62 9.74 2.31
N ILE A 5 7.39 8.73 2.68
CA ILE A 5 8.14 8.70 3.95
C ILE A 5 9.59 9.15 3.70
N PRO A 6 10.06 10.22 4.38
CA PRO A 6 11.43 10.69 4.27
C PRO A 6 12.45 9.61 4.63
N SER A 7 13.55 9.54 3.87
CA SER A 7 14.60 8.55 4.14
C SER A 7 15.26 8.75 5.51
N LYS A 8 15.62 9.97 5.89
CA LYS A 8 16.15 10.25 7.24
C LYS A 8 15.13 11.09 8.02
N PRO A 9 14.86 10.77 9.30
CA PRO A 9 15.36 9.64 10.10
C PRO A 9 14.59 8.31 9.89
N TYR A 10 13.56 8.27 9.04
CA TYR A 10 12.55 7.21 9.06
C TYR A 10 12.84 5.96 8.20
N ARG A 11 14.04 5.82 7.60
CA ARG A 11 14.39 4.73 6.66
C ARG A 11 13.97 3.35 7.16
N LYS A 12 14.36 2.99 8.38
CA LYS A 12 14.06 1.67 8.96
C LYS A 12 12.56 1.45 9.12
N HIS A 13 11.84 2.46 9.62
CA HIS A 13 10.38 2.40 9.79
C HIS A 13 9.69 2.24 8.43
N ALA A 14 10.14 2.98 7.42
CA ALA A 14 9.62 2.88 6.07
C ALA A 14 9.86 1.49 5.46
N ASP A 15 11.04 0.90 5.67
CA ASP A 15 11.36 -0.44 5.18
C ASP A 15 10.47 -1.49 5.85
N PHE A 16 10.31 -1.46 7.19
CA PHE A 16 9.40 -2.36 7.90
C PHE A 16 7.93 -2.17 7.51
N PHE A 17 7.49 -0.93 7.33
CA PHE A 17 6.14 -0.61 6.87
C PHE A 17 5.85 -1.22 5.50
N ARG A 18 6.77 -1.09 4.54
CA ARG A 18 6.63 -1.69 3.20
C ARG A 18 6.58 -3.21 3.25
N GLU A 19 7.44 -3.85 4.04
CA GLU A 19 7.40 -5.30 4.22
C GLU A 19 6.09 -5.75 4.88
N LYS A 20 5.58 -4.97 5.85
CA LYS A 20 4.28 -5.26 6.47
C LYS A 20 3.13 -5.16 5.47
N LEU A 21 3.11 -4.12 4.62
CA LEU A 21 2.10 -3.97 3.56
C LEU A 21 2.11 -5.14 2.57
N LYS A 22 3.29 -5.58 2.12
CA LYS A 22 3.42 -6.77 1.26
C LYS A 22 2.84 -8.02 1.94
N SER A 23 3.11 -8.21 3.23
CA SER A 23 2.55 -9.35 3.99
C SER A 23 1.03 -9.29 4.15
N LEU A 24 0.44 -8.10 4.03
CA LEU A 24 -1.01 -7.88 4.04
C LEU A 24 -1.63 -7.97 2.64
N GLY A 25 -0.86 -8.36 1.62
CA GLY A 25 -1.35 -8.51 0.26
C GLY A 25 -1.50 -7.20 -0.50
N PHE A 26 -0.83 -6.12 -0.10
CA PHE A 26 -0.80 -4.89 -0.91
C PHE A 26 0.12 -5.06 -2.12
N TYR A 27 -0.35 -4.58 -3.27
CA TYR A 27 0.42 -4.50 -4.49
C TYR A 27 1.16 -3.15 -4.62
N PRO A 28 2.49 -3.14 -4.82
CA PRO A 28 3.24 -1.90 -5.03
C PRO A 28 3.14 -1.45 -6.49
N LEU A 29 2.17 -0.60 -6.82
CA LEU A 29 2.05 -0.01 -8.17
C LEU A 29 3.25 0.87 -8.51
N GLN A 30 3.75 1.64 -7.53
CA GLN A 30 4.98 2.43 -7.63
C GLN A 30 5.71 2.42 -6.28
N ARG A 31 6.87 3.07 -6.21
CA ARG A 31 7.72 3.09 -4.99
C ARG A 31 6.98 3.56 -3.73
N THR A 32 6.09 4.53 -3.87
CA THR A 32 5.29 5.14 -2.79
C THR A 32 3.80 4.87 -2.94
N VAL A 33 3.38 4.18 -4.00
CA VAL A 33 1.97 3.95 -4.32
C VAL A 33 1.65 2.48 -4.18
N TRP A 34 0.68 2.19 -3.32
CA TRP A 34 0.25 0.83 -2.98
C TRP A 34 -1.24 0.68 -3.21
N ILE A 35 -1.65 -0.47 -3.72
CA ILE A 35 -3.04 -0.78 -4.08
C ILE A 35 -3.49 -2.04 -3.36
N HIS A 36 -4.75 -2.07 -2.99
CA HIS A 36 -5.44 -3.21 -2.40
C HIS A 36 -6.88 -3.23 -2.96
N PRO A 37 -7.48 -4.40 -3.25
CA PRO A 37 -8.78 -4.47 -3.91
C PRO A 37 -9.96 -4.16 -2.97
N PHE A 38 -9.74 -4.25 -1.66
CA PHE A 38 -10.73 -3.91 -0.63
C PHE A 38 -10.30 -2.67 0.14
N ASP A 39 -11.25 -2.01 0.80
CA ASP A 39 -10.99 -0.87 1.68
C ASP A 39 -10.12 -1.28 2.87
N PRO A 40 -8.86 -0.81 2.96
CA PRO A 40 -7.95 -1.24 4.01
C PRO A 40 -7.68 -0.12 5.02
N ARG A 41 -8.56 0.90 5.11
CA ARG A 41 -8.32 2.13 5.89
C ARG A 41 -7.93 1.85 7.33
N ASP A 42 -8.69 1.03 8.03
CA ASP A 42 -8.45 0.70 9.44
C ASP A 42 -7.10 -0.02 9.62
N GLN A 43 -6.76 -0.95 8.72
CA GLN A 43 -5.51 -1.71 8.77
C GLN A 43 -4.31 -0.80 8.47
N VAL A 44 -4.43 0.07 7.48
CA VAL A 44 -3.38 1.03 7.12
C VAL A 44 -3.15 2.03 8.24
N GLU A 45 -4.22 2.58 8.84
CA GLU A 45 -4.13 3.51 9.96
C GLU A 45 -3.42 2.85 11.15
N PHE A 46 -3.82 1.62 11.51
CA PHE A 46 -3.17 0.86 12.57
C PHE A 46 -1.68 0.61 12.30
N VAL A 47 -1.33 0.15 11.10
CA VAL A 47 0.06 -0.17 10.75
C VAL A 47 0.90 1.11 10.65
N ALA A 48 0.37 2.20 10.08
CA ALA A 48 1.07 3.48 10.01
C ALA A 48 1.32 4.04 11.41
N ALA A 49 0.34 3.94 12.32
CA ALA A 49 0.48 4.37 13.71
C ALA A 49 1.51 3.56 14.48
N PHE A 50 1.51 2.24 14.29
CA PHE A 50 2.51 1.35 14.89
C PHE A 50 3.96 1.77 14.55
N TYR A 51 4.21 2.29 13.35
CA TYR A 51 5.53 2.77 12.93
C TYR A 51 5.74 4.29 13.06
N SER A 52 4.76 5.03 13.59
CA SER A 52 4.78 6.51 13.68
C SER A 52 4.93 7.22 12.32
N LEU A 53 4.21 6.72 11.31
CA LEU A 53 4.26 7.18 9.91
C LEU A 53 2.94 7.77 9.40
N GLU A 54 1.93 7.95 10.25
CA GLU A 54 0.58 8.39 9.92
C GLU A 54 0.59 9.66 9.05
N LYS A 55 1.42 10.63 9.43
CA LYS A 55 1.57 11.93 8.73
C LYS A 55 2.13 11.83 7.31
N PHE A 56 2.68 10.68 6.92
CA PHE A 56 3.28 10.45 5.60
C PHE A 56 2.42 9.54 4.72
N VAL A 57 1.29 9.06 5.24
CA VAL A 57 0.43 8.07 4.58
C VAL A 57 -0.91 8.70 4.26
N THR A 58 -1.42 8.42 3.07
CA THR A 58 -2.76 8.87 2.63
C THR A 58 -3.45 7.72 1.90
N THR A 59 -4.65 7.37 2.35
CA THR A 59 -5.52 6.41 1.69
C THR A 59 -6.48 7.14 0.74
N MET A 60 -6.75 6.54 -0.40
CA MET A 60 -7.68 7.06 -1.40
C MET A 60 -8.37 5.88 -2.07
N GLU A 61 -9.63 6.08 -2.40
CA GLU A 61 -10.39 5.19 -3.27
C GLU A 61 -10.17 5.61 -4.72
N VAL A 62 -9.93 4.64 -5.60
CA VAL A 62 -9.64 4.88 -7.01
C VAL A 62 -10.76 4.24 -7.82
N SER A 63 -11.53 5.05 -8.53
CA SER A 63 -12.65 4.59 -9.35
C SER A 63 -12.25 4.20 -10.77
N ARG A 64 -11.03 4.52 -11.20
CA ARG A 64 -10.50 4.22 -12.53
C ARG A 64 -8.98 4.15 -12.53
N LEU A 65 -8.45 3.16 -13.25
CA LEU A 65 -7.04 3.02 -13.61
C LEU A 65 -6.90 2.88 -15.13
N GLU A 66 -5.66 2.94 -15.63
CA GLU A 66 -5.39 2.57 -17.02
C GLU A 66 -5.61 1.07 -17.23
N ALA A 67 -6.07 0.68 -18.42
CA ALA A 67 -6.54 -0.68 -18.69
C ALA A 67 -5.43 -1.74 -18.51
N GLU A 68 -4.18 -1.42 -18.87
CA GLU A 68 -3.05 -2.33 -18.64
C GLU A 68 -2.77 -2.52 -17.14
N ASP A 69 -2.75 -1.43 -16.36
CA ASP A 69 -2.49 -1.48 -14.91
C ASP A 69 -3.59 -2.27 -14.20
N GLU A 70 -4.86 -2.01 -14.53
CA GLU A 70 -6.01 -2.72 -13.96
C GLU A 70 -5.89 -4.23 -14.20
N LYS A 71 -5.54 -4.64 -15.43
CA LYS A 71 -5.36 -6.06 -15.77
C LYS A 71 -4.22 -6.71 -14.99
N VAL A 72 -3.08 -6.02 -14.83
CA VAL A 72 -1.93 -6.54 -14.08
C VAL A 72 -2.29 -6.73 -12.61
N ILE A 73 -2.92 -5.72 -12.00
CA ILE A 73 -3.34 -5.73 -10.59
C ILE A 73 -4.39 -6.83 -10.35
N PHE A 74 -5.38 -6.94 -11.24
CA PHE A 74 -6.43 -7.96 -11.13
C PHE A 74 -5.85 -9.37 -11.16
N ASN A 75 -4.97 -9.68 -12.13
CA ASN A 75 -4.33 -10.99 -12.20
C ASN A 75 -3.46 -11.27 -10.97
N HIS A 76 -2.72 -10.26 -10.48
CA HIS A 76 -1.91 -10.40 -9.27
C HIS A 76 -2.76 -10.85 -8.07
N PHE A 77 -3.88 -10.17 -7.80
CA PHE A 77 -4.74 -10.53 -6.66
C PHE A 77 -5.48 -11.86 -6.87
N LYS A 78 -5.87 -12.18 -8.11
CA LYS A 78 -6.46 -13.47 -8.45
C LYS A 78 -5.49 -14.63 -8.21
N ASP A 79 -4.23 -14.49 -8.64
CA ASP A 79 -3.20 -15.52 -8.47
C ASP A 79 -2.84 -15.74 -6.99
N GLN A 80 -3.05 -14.72 -6.14
CA GLN A 80 -2.88 -14.80 -4.68
C GLN A 80 -4.14 -15.31 -3.94
N GLY A 81 -5.27 -15.51 -4.63
CA GLY A 81 -6.54 -15.91 -4.02
C GLY A 81 -7.18 -14.82 -3.14
N ILE A 82 -6.83 -13.56 -3.39
CA ILE A 82 -7.42 -12.38 -2.71
C ILE A 82 -8.71 -11.94 -3.41
N LEU A 83 -8.75 -12.11 -4.74
CA LEU A 83 -9.94 -11.93 -5.59
C LEU A 83 -10.54 -13.26 -6.04
#